data_AF-A0AA90SKS5-F1
#
_entry.id   AF-A0AA90SKS5-F1
#
_cell.length_a   1.000
_cell.length_b   1.000
_cell.length_c   1.000
_cell.angle_alpha   90.00
_cell.angle_beta   90.00
_cell.angle_gamma   90.00
#
_symmetry.space_group_name_H-M   'P 1'
#
loop_
_entity.id
_entity.type
_entity.pdbx_description
1 polymer ?
#
loop_
_entity_poly.entity_id
_entity_poly.type
_entity_poly.pdbx_seq_one_letter_code
_entity_poly.pdbx_strand_id
1 'polypeptide(L)'
;MVNLNELNPYVEKQAKLLEVNANKRLTKYKMKITHGFRSFAEQNAIYAQGRTKKGSIVTNAKGGQSMHNYGLAIDFCLITPDGKKAVWDTYTDFDKDGLSDWKEVVEEAKKLGFEWGGDWKSFKDSPHFQMTCGLTLKDLQNGKRPVFKDVEVKSGDSKQNVGKATTKPKAPVKTAPVKSVSLPNGVYKEGDRGTAVKQIQEALNTLNFKCGKVDGQWGKATTSAMKRFQSVYCNPVDGVYGNKSRAAMLKQLNKK
;
A
#
# COMPACT_ATOMS: atom_id res chain seq x y z
N MET A 1 0.92 7.20 -11.15
CA MET A 1 1.57 5.98 -10.62
C MET A 1 0.80 5.60 -9.35
N VAL A 2 0.53 4.31 -9.12
CA VAL A 2 -0.20 3.87 -7.91
C VAL A 2 0.60 4.25 -6.67
N ASN A 3 -0.07 4.79 -5.66
CA ASN A 3 0.60 5.10 -4.40
C ASN A 3 0.70 3.82 -3.54
N LEU A 4 1.85 3.15 -3.59
CA LEU A 4 2.07 1.93 -2.79
C LEU A 4 2.29 2.20 -1.31
N ASN A 5 2.59 3.45 -0.94
CA ASN A 5 2.96 3.79 0.44
C ASN A 5 1.78 3.77 1.44
N GLU A 6 0.58 3.48 0.95
CA GLU A 6 -0.62 3.27 1.77
C GLU A 6 -0.87 1.78 2.08
N LEU A 7 -0.03 0.89 1.54
CA LEU A 7 -0.03 -0.53 1.90
C LEU A 7 0.57 -0.73 3.30
N ASN A 8 0.41 -1.94 3.83
CA ASN A 8 1.26 -2.38 4.91
C ASN A 8 2.74 -2.31 4.47
N PRO A 9 3.67 -1.78 5.29
CA PRO A 9 5.06 -1.57 4.86
C PRO A 9 5.77 -2.82 4.35
N TYR A 10 5.45 -3.99 4.91
CA TYR A 10 6.00 -5.24 4.41
C TYR A 10 5.48 -5.53 3.00
N VAL A 11 4.16 -5.43 2.81
CA VAL A 11 3.51 -5.65 1.51
C VAL A 11 3.98 -4.61 0.48
N GLU A 12 4.17 -3.35 0.89
CA GLU A 12 4.77 -2.30 0.05
C GLU A 12 6.16 -2.69 -0.44
N LYS A 13 7.04 -3.12 0.48
CA LYS A 13 8.41 -3.57 0.16
C LYS A 13 8.37 -4.71 -0.85
N GLN A 14 7.52 -5.72 -0.62
CA GLN A 14 7.39 -6.86 -1.52
C GLN A 14 6.77 -6.48 -2.88
N ALA A 15 5.80 -5.57 -2.91
CA ALA A 15 5.21 -5.07 -4.15
C ALA A 15 6.24 -4.33 -5.02
N LYS A 16 7.10 -3.50 -4.40
CA LYS A 16 8.21 -2.82 -5.11
C LYS A 16 9.25 -3.82 -5.64
N LEU A 17 9.60 -4.83 -4.85
CA LEU A 17 10.50 -5.90 -5.30
C LEU A 17 9.89 -6.71 -6.44
N LEU A 18 8.59 -6.99 -6.40
CA LEU A 18 7.87 -7.69 -7.47
C LEU A 18 7.96 -6.92 -8.79
N GLU A 19 7.64 -5.62 -8.78
CA GLU A 19 7.69 -4.80 -10.00
C GLU A 19 9.12 -4.77 -10.59
N VAL A 20 10.16 -4.71 -9.74
CA VAL A 20 11.56 -4.78 -10.20
C VAL A 20 11.91 -6.16 -10.76
N ASN A 21 11.62 -7.24 -10.03
CA ASN A 21 12.02 -8.59 -10.40
C ASN A 21 11.28 -9.10 -11.63
N ALA A 22 9.95 -8.90 -11.67
CA ALA A 22 9.15 -9.26 -12.82
C ALA A 22 9.60 -8.50 -14.06
N ASN A 23 9.87 -7.20 -13.97
CA ASN A 23 10.32 -6.41 -15.13
C ASN A 23 11.76 -6.68 -15.58
N LYS A 24 12.59 -7.34 -14.76
CA LYS A 24 13.88 -7.88 -15.19
C LYS A 24 13.72 -9.16 -15.99
N ARG A 25 12.72 -9.98 -15.62
CA ARG A 25 12.42 -11.25 -16.27
C ARG A 25 11.70 -11.04 -17.61
N LEU A 26 10.65 -10.20 -17.61
CA LEU A 26 9.87 -9.88 -18.80
C LEU A 26 10.71 -9.11 -19.85
N THR A 27 10.93 -9.72 -21.01
CA THR A 27 11.78 -9.13 -22.06
C THR A 27 11.02 -8.28 -23.08
N LYS A 28 9.73 -8.55 -23.29
CA LYS A 28 8.86 -7.83 -24.25
C LYS A 28 7.89 -6.88 -23.58
N TYR A 29 7.15 -7.37 -22.59
CA TYR A 29 6.16 -6.60 -21.87
C TYR A 29 6.73 -6.10 -20.54
N LYS A 30 5.97 -5.24 -19.86
CA LYS A 30 6.30 -4.83 -18.48
C LYS A 30 5.10 -5.02 -17.57
N MET A 31 5.33 -5.60 -16.40
CA MET A 31 4.36 -5.62 -15.32
C MET A 31 4.23 -4.22 -14.73
N LYS A 32 2.99 -3.84 -14.40
CA LYS A 32 2.69 -2.61 -13.69
C LYS A 32 1.60 -2.83 -12.66
N ILE A 33 1.82 -2.32 -11.45
CA ILE A 33 0.80 -2.31 -10.41
C ILE A 33 -0.28 -1.28 -10.76
N THR A 34 -1.54 -1.71 -10.74
CA THR A 34 -2.72 -0.90 -11.10
C THR A 34 -3.53 -0.46 -9.88
N HIS A 35 -3.55 -1.28 -8.82
CA HIS A 35 -4.21 -0.95 -7.56
C HIS A 35 -3.40 -1.41 -6.35
N GLY A 36 -3.59 -0.71 -5.24
CA GLY A 36 -2.99 -1.04 -3.95
C GLY A 36 -4.02 -0.85 -2.84
N PHE A 37 -3.74 0.03 -1.89
CA PHE A 37 -4.70 0.36 -0.85
C PHE A 37 -5.98 1.01 -1.40
N ARG A 38 -7.13 0.68 -0.80
CA ARG A 38 -8.42 1.34 -1.04
C ARG A 38 -9.19 1.48 0.26
N SER A 39 -9.56 2.69 0.67
CA SER A 39 -10.34 2.90 1.90
C SER A 39 -11.73 2.28 1.83
N PHE A 40 -12.41 2.15 2.98
CA PHE A 40 -13.76 1.60 3.04
C PHE A 40 -14.76 2.47 2.26
N ALA A 41 -14.58 3.79 2.29
CA ALA A 41 -15.41 4.74 1.57
C ALA A 41 -15.22 4.61 0.05
N GLU A 42 -13.96 4.53 -0.41
CA GLU A 42 -13.64 4.30 -1.82
C GLU A 42 -14.17 2.94 -2.29
N GLN A 43 -14.04 1.89 -1.48
CA GLN A 43 -14.60 0.57 -1.76
C GLN A 43 -16.13 0.61 -1.87
N ASN A 44 -16.82 1.28 -0.95
CA ASN A 44 -18.27 1.47 -1.04
C ASN A 44 -18.68 2.26 -2.29
N ALA A 45 -17.86 3.24 -2.70
CA ALA A 45 -18.12 4.02 -3.90
C ALA A 45 -18.04 3.17 -5.18
N ILE A 46 -17.08 2.25 -5.28
CA ILE A 46 -17.00 1.31 -6.42
C ILE A 46 -18.03 0.18 -6.32
N TYR A 47 -18.40 -0.25 -5.10
CA TYR A 47 -19.48 -1.21 -4.89
C TYR A 47 -20.84 -0.64 -5.36
N ALA A 48 -21.05 0.66 -5.23
CA ALA A 48 -22.26 1.34 -5.71
C ALA A 48 -22.39 1.32 -7.25
N GLN A 49 -21.30 1.15 -7.99
CA GLN A 49 -21.31 1.12 -9.46
C GLN A 49 -22.10 -0.10 -9.97
N GLY A 50 -23.01 0.14 -10.92
CA GLY A 50 -23.94 -0.88 -11.44
C GLY A 50 -25.05 -1.28 -10.46
N ARG A 51 -25.16 -0.59 -9.32
CA ARG A 51 -26.20 -0.81 -8.29
C ARG A 51 -27.00 0.46 -8.04
N THR A 52 -26.37 1.44 -7.38
CA THR A 52 -26.96 2.75 -7.07
C THR A 52 -26.34 3.88 -7.88
N LYS A 53 -25.26 3.61 -8.63
CA LYS A 53 -24.64 4.51 -9.61
C LYS A 53 -24.52 3.81 -10.96
N LYS A 54 -24.58 4.59 -12.04
CA LYS A 54 -24.38 4.09 -13.41
C LYS A 54 -22.97 3.51 -13.60
N GLY A 55 -22.85 2.46 -14.41
CA GLY A 55 -21.60 1.79 -14.78
C GLY A 55 -21.68 0.27 -14.58
N SER A 56 -20.66 -0.46 -15.02
CA SER A 56 -20.61 -1.91 -14.83
C SER A 56 -20.30 -2.28 -13.38
N ILE A 57 -20.81 -3.41 -12.89
CA ILE A 57 -20.39 -3.95 -11.58
C ILE A 57 -18.92 -4.38 -11.71
N VAL A 58 -18.05 -3.75 -10.91
CA VAL A 58 -16.59 -4.04 -10.89
C VAL A 58 -16.14 -4.74 -9.62
N THR A 59 -17.03 -4.91 -8.64
CA THR A 59 -16.74 -5.62 -7.39
C THR A 59 -18.02 -6.11 -6.72
N ASN A 60 -17.88 -7.20 -5.96
CA ASN A 60 -18.91 -7.71 -5.06
C ASN A 60 -18.64 -7.36 -3.58
N ALA A 61 -17.50 -6.75 -3.26
CA ALA A 61 -17.09 -6.43 -1.89
C ALA A 61 -17.51 -5.02 -1.48
N LYS A 62 -18.16 -4.89 -0.32
CA LYS A 62 -18.36 -3.58 0.35
C LYS A 62 -17.08 -3.15 1.07
N GLY A 63 -17.07 -1.92 1.59
CA GLY A 63 -16.01 -1.42 2.46
C GLY A 63 -15.77 -2.34 3.65
N GLY A 64 -14.50 -2.73 3.85
CA GLY A 64 -14.10 -3.69 4.87
C GLY A 64 -14.23 -5.15 4.44
N GLN A 65 -14.69 -5.42 3.21
CA GLN A 65 -14.81 -6.77 2.64
C GLN A 65 -13.78 -7.08 1.55
N SER A 66 -12.72 -6.28 1.44
CA SER A 66 -11.63 -6.49 0.49
C SER A 66 -10.27 -6.35 1.19
N MET A 67 -9.29 -7.15 0.78
CA MET A 67 -7.91 -7.07 1.32
C MET A 67 -7.22 -5.74 0.98
N HIS A 68 -7.62 -5.08 -0.11
CA HIS A 68 -7.18 -3.71 -0.42
C HIS A 68 -7.53 -2.73 0.70
N ASN A 69 -8.59 -3.00 1.48
CA ASN A 69 -9.02 -2.15 2.59
C ASN A 69 -8.11 -2.18 3.81
N TYR A 70 -7.22 -3.18 3.87
CA TYR A 70 -6.29 -3.40 4.95
C TYR A 70 -4.83 -3.17 4.50
N GLY A 71 -4.62 -2.72 3.26
CA GLY A 71 -3.27 -2.52 2.70
C GLY A 71 -2.52 -3.83 2.45
N LEU A 72 -3.26 -4.93 2.25
CA LEU A 72 -2.70 -6.28 2.13
C LEU A 72 -2.79 -6.86 0.71
N ALA A 73 -3.24 -6.07 -0.27
CA ALA A 73 -3.42 -6.53 -1.63
C ALA A 73 -3.00 -5.49 -2.67
N ILE A 74 -2.59 -6.00 -3.82
CA ILE A 74 -2.27 -5.24 -5.03
C ILE A 74 -2.93 -5.91 -6.24
N ASP A 75 -3.26 -5.12 -7.25
CA ASP A 75 -3.62 -5.63 -8.57
C ASP A 75 -2.57 -5.23 -9.59
N PHE A 76 -2.35 -6.05 -10.62
CA PHE A 76 -1.41 -5.74 -11.69
C PHE A 76 -2.00 -5.96 -13.09
N CYS A 77 -1.32 -5.41 -14.07
CA CYS A 77 -1.49 -5.78 -15.48
C CYS A 77 -0.14 -5.85 -16.18
N LEU A 78 -0.14 -6.34 -17.41
CA LEU A 78 0.98 -6.19 -18.33
C LEU A 78 0.81 -4.90 -19.13
N ILE A 79 1.92 -4.33 -19.57
CA ILE A 79 1.99 -3.12 -20.40
C ILE A 79 2.72 -3.46 -21.69
N THR A 80 2.15 -3.02 -22.81
CA THR A 80 2.73 -3.20 -24.15
C THR A 80 4.15 -2.62 -24.26
N PRO A 81 5.00 -3.11 -25.18
CA PRO A 81 6.36 -2.62 -25.34
C PRO A 81 6.47 -1.10 -25.57
N ASP A 82 5.46 -0.49 -26.20
CA ASP A 82 5.39 0.95 -26.43
C ASP A 82 4.95 1.76 -25.19
N GLY A 83 4.61 1.09 -24.09
CA GLY A 83 4.17 1.70 -22.83
C GLY A 83 2.72 2.20 -22.83
N LYS A 84 1.95 2.02 -23.92
CA LYS A 84 0.68 2.74 -24.12
C LYS A 84 -0.57 1.99 -23.68
N LYS A 85 -0.54 0.66 -23.62
CA LYS A 85 -1.75 -0.14 -23.35
C LYS A 85 -1.54 -1.12 -22.21
N ALA A 86 -2.56 -1.19 -21.35
CA ALA A 86 -2.70 -2.27 -20.38
C ALA A 86 -3.24 -3.53 -21.07
N VAL A 87 -2.66 -4.67 -20.71
CA VAL A 87 -2.98 -6.00 -21.22
C VAL A 87 -3.33 -6.90 -20.03
N TRP A 88 -4.43 -7.61 -20.18
CA TRP A 88 -5.02 -8.50 -19.17
C TRP A 88 -5.00 -9.97 -19.63
N ASP A 89 -4.23 -10.27 -20.68
CA ASP A 89 -4.03 -11.61 -21.19
C ASP A 89 -3.17 -12.42 -20.20
N THR A 90 -3.69 -13.56 -19.76
CA THR A 90 -3.02 -14.42 -18.76
C THR A 90 -2.33 -15.65 -19.37
N TYR A 91 -2.42 -15.84 -20.68
CA TYR A 91 -2.11 -17.10 -21.37
C TYR A 91 -0.98 -16.97 -22.38
N THR A 92 -0.83 -15.80 -23.00
CA THR A 92 0.15 -15.60 -24.07
C THR A 92 1.57 -15.51 -23.50
N ASP A 93 2.47 -16.29 -24.11
CA ASP A 93 3.92 -16.23 -23.95
C ASP A 93 4.48 -15.34 -25.08
N PHE A 94 4.69 -14.05 -24.78
CA PHE A 94 5.03 -13.03 -25.77
C PHE A 94 6.51 -13.07 -26.16
N ASP A 95 7.39 -13.57 -25.29
CA ASP A 95 8.82 -13.69 -25.59
C ASP A 95 9.29 -15.11 -25.89
N LYS A 96 8.37 -16.08 -25.85
CA LYS A 96 8.53 -17.48 -26.26
C LYS A 96 9.55 -18.22 -25.42
N ASP A 97 9.63 -17.90 -24.12
CA ASP A 97 10.54 -18.54 -23.18
C ASP A 97 9.99 -19.86 -22.58
N GLY A 98 8.74 -20.20 -22.93
CA GLY A 98 8.05 -21.40 -22.49
C GLY A 98 7.08 -21.18 -21.32
N LEU A 99 6.95 -19.95 -20.81
CA LEU A 99 5.97 -19.58 -19.80
C LEU A 99 5.22 -18.29 -20.20
N SER A 100 3.92 -18.20 -19.93
CA SER A 100 3.21 -16.95 -20.21
C SER A 100 3.75 -15.81 -19.34
N ASP A 101 3.92 -14.61 -19.90
CA ASP A 101 4.40 -13.42 -19.18
C ASP A 101 3.62 -13.18 -17.87
N TRP A 102 2.32 -13.46 -17.89
CA TRP A 102 1.48 -13.37 -16.69
C TRP A 102 1.90 -14.38 -15.62
N LYS A 103 2.21 -15.61 -16.01
CA LYS A 103 2.66 -16.67 -15.09
C LYS A 103 4.07 -16.41 -14.57
N GLU A 104 4.95 -15.79 -15.36
CA GLU A 104 6.24 -15.32 -14.87
C GLU A 104 6.08 -14.32 -13.71
N VAL A 105 5.17 -13.34 -13.85
CA VAL A 105 4.85 -12.40 -12.76
C VAL A 105 4.32 -13.15 -11.54
N VAL A 106 3.43 -14.14 -11.74
CA VAL A 106 2.86 -14.95 -10.65
C VAL A 106 3.93 -15.75 -9.92
N GLU A 107 4.88 -16.35 -10.63
CA GLU A 107 6.00 -17.07 -10.02
C GLU A 107 6.85 -16.14 -9.16
N GLU A 108 7.21 -14.95 -9.67
CA GLU A 108 7.94 -13.95 -8.91
C GLU A 108 7.16 -13.46 -7.68
N ALA A 109 5.84 -13.24 -7.82
CA ALA A 109 4.99 -12.82 -6.71
C ALA A 109 4.95 -13.89 -5.60
N LYS A 110 4.81 -15.18 -5.98
CA LYS A 110 4.81 -16.30 -5.03
C LYS A 110 6.15 -16.45 -4.31
N LYS A 111 7.29 -16.25 -4.99
CA LYS A 111 8.62 -16.22 -4.35
C LYS A 111 8.73 -15.16 -3.26
N LEU A 112 8.05 -14.02 -3.44
CA LEU A 112 8.01 -12.92 -2.47
C LEU A 112 6.96 -13.11 -1.36
N GLY A 113 6.18 -14.19 -1.42
CA GLY A 113 5.18 -14.55 -0.41
C GLY A 113 3.76 -14.05 -0.70
N PHE A 114 3.46 -13.61 -1.91
CA PHE A 114 2.08 -13.29 -2.30
C PHE A 114 1.27 -14.57 -2.56
N GLU A 115 0.04 -14.57 -2.06
CA GLU A 115 -1.04 -15.43 -2.52
C GLU A 115 -1.62 -14.84 -3.81
N TRP A 116 -1.99 -15.68 -4.78
CA TRP A 116 -2.52 -15.24 -6.06
C TRP A 116 -4.03 -15.55 -6.20
N GLY A 117 -4.81 -14.56 -6.65
CA GLY A 117 -6.25 -14.68 -6.84
C GLY A 117 -6.65 -15.67 -7.95
N GLY A 118 -5.75 -15.94 -8.90
CA GLY A 118 -5.96 -16.98 -9.91
C GLY A 118 -5.93 -18.42 -9.37
N ASP A 119 -5.37 -18.64 -8.18
CA ASP A 119 -5.37 -19.95 -7.50
C ASP A 119 -6.65 -20.21 -6.69
N TRP A 120 -7.55 -19.22 -6.56
CA TRP A 120 -8.79 -19.40 -5.81
C TRP A 120 -9.69 -20.48 -6.43
N LYS A 121 -10.38 -21.24 -5.58
CA LYS A 121 -11.27 -22.34 -6.01
C LYS A 121 -12.49 -21.85 -6.78
N SER A 122 -12.96 -20.64 -6.48
CA SER A 122 -14.06 -19.96 -7.16
C SER A 122 -13.78 -18.47 -7.21
N PHE A 123 -14.43 -17.76 -8.14
CA PHE A 123 -14.23 -16.32 -8.35
C PHE A 123 -12.77 -15.94 -8.57
N LYS A 124 -12.07 -16.68 -9.45
CA LYS A 124 -10.66 -16.41 -9.77
C LYS A 124 -10.48 -14.97 -10.22
N ASP A 125 -9.53 -14.30 -9.59
CA ASP A 125 -9.19 -12.91 -9.85
C ASP A 125 -7.72 -12.83 -10.25
N SER A 126 -7.46 -12.99 -11.55
CA SER A 126 -6.09 -13.12 -12.07
C SER A 126 -5.20 -11.92 -11.77
N PRO A 127 -5.69 -10.65 -11.79
CA PRO A 127 -4.89 -9.48 -11.39
C PRO A 127 -4.48 -9.44 -9.92
N HIS A 128 -5.20 -10.13 -9.03
CA HIS A 128 -5.13 -9.89 -7.59
C HIS A 128 -4.00 -10.69 -6.94
N PHE A 129 -3.18 -10.00 -6.14
CA PHE A 129 -2.26 -10.60 -5.18
C PHE A 129 -2.56 -10.11 -3.77
N GLN A 130 -2.39 -10.98 -2.77
CA GLN A 130 -2.55 -10.59 -1.36
C GLN A 130 -1.52 -11.25 -0.44
N MET A 131 -1.29 -10.66 0.73
CA MET A 131 -0.50 -11.26 1.81
C MET A 131 -1.29 -11.23 3.12
N THR A 132 -1.96 -12.33 3.44
CA THR A 132 -2.82 -12.41 4.64
C THR A 132 -2.16 -13.08 5.83
N CYS A 133 -1.06 -13.81 5.61
CA CYS A 133 -0.44 -14.69 6.59
C CYS A 133 -1.46 -15.68 7.22
N GLY A 134 -2.40 -16.18 6.42
CA GLY A 134 -3.44 -17.11 6.84
C GLY A 134 -4.63 -16.47 7.55
N LEU A 135 -4.68 -15.15 7.69
CA LEU A 135 -5.84 -14.47 8.28
C LEU A 135 -7.00 -14.39 7.30
N THR A 136 -8.20 -14.67 7.80
CA THR A 136 -9.43 -14.46 7.03
C THR A 136 -9.83 -12.99 7.01
N LEU A 137 -10.72 -12.62 6.10
CA LEU A 137 -11.35 -11.30 6.12
C LEU A 137 -12.05 -11.02 7.46
N LYS A 138 -12.68 -12.05 8.05
CA LYS A 138 -13.38 -11.92 9.33
C LYS A 138 -12.39 -11.64 10.47
N ASP A 139 -11.22 -12.25 10.45
CA ASP A 139 -10.15 -11.96 11.40
C ASP A 139 -9.73 -10.49 11.34
N LEU A 140 -9.55 -9.94 10.13
CA LEU A 140 -9.17 -8.53 9.92
C LEU A 140 -10.27 -7.58 10.39
N GLN A 141 -11.54 -7.90 10.09
CA GLN A 141 -12.72 -7.16 10.57
C GLN A 141 -12.84 -7.19 12.09
N ASN A 142 -12.47 -8.31 12.72
CA ASN A 142 -12.39 -8.46 14.17
C ASN A 142 -11.11 -7.85 14.77
N GLY A 143 -10.27 -7.24 13.95
CA GLY A 143 -9.10 -6.49 14.40
C GLY A 143 -7.78 -7.26 14.43
N LYS A 144 -7.73 -8.54 14.04
CA LYS A 144 -6.45 -9.22 13.87
C LYS A 144 -5.65 -8.58 12.73
N ARG A 145 -4.33 -8.66 12.78
CA ARG A 145 -3.42 -8.14 11.75
C ARG A 145 -2.32 -9.16 11.46
N PRO A 146 -1.88 -9.28 10.20
CA PRO A 146 -0.87 -10.25 9.83
C PRO A 146 0.45 -9.92 10.52
N VAL A 147 1.17 -10.98 10.88
CA VAL A 147 2.54 -10.88 11.39
C VAL A 147 3.44 -11.41 10.29
N PHE A 148 4.13 -10.50 9.62
CA PHE A 148 5.14 -10.85 8.63
C PHE A 148 6.42 -11.23 9.37
N LYS A 149 6.89 -12.45 9.13
CA LYS A 149 8.26 -12.81 9.46
C LYS A 149 9.13 -12.24 8.34
N ASP A 150 10.25 -11.62 8.69
CA ASP A 150 11.24 -11.26 7.67
C ASP A 150 11.63 -12.54 6.95
N VAL A 151 11.22 -12.67 5.68
CA VAL A 151 11.69 -13.76 4.83
C VAL A 151 13.16 -13.44 4.57
N GLU A 152 14.08 -14.24 5.14
CA GLU A 152 15.48 -14.25 4.73
C GLU A 152 15.53 -14.59 3.23
N VAL A 153 15.65 -13.54 2.42
CA VAL A 153 16.00 -13.71 1.02
C VAL A 153 17.44 -14.19 1.00
N LYS A 154 17.67 -15.47 0.69
CA LYS A 154 19.00 -16.01 0.43
C LYS A 154 19.66 -15.11 -0.61
N SER A 155 20.63 -14.33 -0.13
CA SER A 155 21.28 -13.27 -0.88
C SER A 155 22.25 -13.91 -1.86
N GLY A 156 21.79 -14.17 -3.07
CA GLY A 156 22.65 -14.43 -4.23
C GLY A 156 22.89 -13.12 -4.97
N ASP A 157 24.05 -12.52 -4.72
CA ASP A 157 24.73 -11.47 -5.49
C ASP A 157 23.93 -10.24 -5.95
N SER A 158 24.20 -9.11 -5.27
CA SER A 158 24.37 -7.81 -5.94
C SER A 158 24.99 -6.79 -4.98
N LYS A 159 26.33 -6.80 -4.91
CA LYS A 159 27.06 -5.54 -4.77
C LYS A 159 26.89 -4.78 -6.08
N GLN A 160 26.33 -3.56 -6.06
CA GLN A 160 26.75 -2.53 -7.01
C GLN A 160 26.38 -1.11 -6.56
N ASN A 161 27.46 -0.35 -6.35
CA ASN A 161 27.67 1.09 -6.41
C ASN A 161 26.55 1.95 -6.99
N VAL A 162 26.09 2.92 -6.18
CA VAL A 162 25.48 4.16 -6.67
C VAL A 162 26.58 5.22 -6.73
N GLY A 163 26.86 5.69 -7.95
CA GLY A 163 27.91 6.66 -8.27
C GLY A 163 27.69 8.03 -7.61
N LYS A 164 28.81 8.59 -7.17
CA LYS A 164 28.99 9.92 -6.59
C LYS A 164 29.00 10.97 -7.71
N ALA A 165 28.02 11.87 -7.73
CA ALA A 165 28.08 13.09 -8.55
C ALA A 165 28.17 14.32 -7.63
N THR A 166 29.27 15.02 -7.77
CA THR A 166 29.71 16.19 -7.02
C THR A 166 29.15 17.49 -7.62
N THR A 167 28.52 18.33 -6.79
CA THR A 167 28.55 19.79 -6.93
C THR A 167 28.75 20.44 -5.55
N LYS A 168 29.65 21.42 -5.49
CA LYS A 168 30.09 22.19 -4.30
C LYS A 168 29.81 23.68 -4.59
N PRO A 169 29.88 24.61 -3.62
CA PRO A 169 29.02 24.84 -2.46
C PRO A 169 28.31 26.22 -2.53
N LYS A 170 27.19 26.42 -1.81
CA LYS A 170 26.73 27.77 -1.41
C LYS A 170 26.57 27.84 0.11
N ALA A 171 26.97 29.00 0.65
CA ALA A 171 27.28 29.36 2.04
C ALA A 171 26.25 28.95 3.13
N PRO A 172 26.66 28.92 4.42
CA PRO A 172 26.04 28.11 5.46
C PRO A 172 24.77 28.74 6.02
N VAL A 173 23.64 28.06 5.86
CA VAL A 173 22.44 28.36 6.65
C VAL A 173 22.48 27.45 7.88
N LYS A 174 22.59 28.08 9.05
CA LYS A 174 22.65 27.45 10.38
C LYS A 174 21.53 26.40 10.51
N THR A 175 21.91 25.14 10.71
CA THR A 175 20.99 24.01 10.90
C THR A 175 20.34 24.09 12.28
N ALA A 176 19.01 24.25 12.30
CA ALA A 176 18.20 23.98 13.48
C ALA A 176 18.02 22.44 13.65
N PRO A 177 17.98 21.91 14.88
CA PRO A 177 17.90 20.48 15.13
C PRO A 177 16.56 19.90 14.64
N VAL A 178 16.61 18.70 14.05
CA VAL A 178 15.43 17.93 13.61
C VAL A 178 14.54 17.72 14.85
N LYS A 179 13.40 18.41 14.91
CA LYS A 179 12.44 18.29 16.01
C LYS A 179 11.94 16.85 16.09
N SER A 180 12.17 16.19 17.23
CA SER A 180 11.41 15.00 17.63
C SER A 180 9.93 15.32 17.56
N VAL A 181 9.17 14.64 16.69
CA VAL A 181 7.72 14.86 16.55
C VAL A 181 7.02 14.40 17.84
N SER A 182 6.75 15.34 18.74
CA SER A 182 5.97 15.12 19.95
C SER A 182 4.50 14.97 19.58
N LEU A 183 3.94 13.78 19.82
CA LEU A 183 2.53 13.48 19.58
C LEU A 183 1.65 13.83 20.81
N PRO A 184 0.52 14.54 20.62
CA PRO A 184 -0.32 15.02 21.72
C PRO A 184 -0.97 13.87 22.48
N ASN A 185 -1.28 14.07 23.76
CA ASN A 185 -2.17 13.19 24.52
C ASN A 185 -3.63 13.62 24.27
N GLY A 186 -4.58 12.69 24.45
CA GLY A 186 -6.01 12.97 24.31
C GLY A 186 -6.64 12.30 23.10
N VAL A 187 -7.90 12.66 22.85
CA VAL A 187 -8.73 12.11 21.77
C VAL A 187 -9.02 13.22 20.77
N TYR A 188 -8.71 12.99 19.49
CA TYR A 188 -8.96 13.96 18.42
C TYR A 188 -9.74 13.33 17.27
N LYS A 189 -10.72 14.04 16.73
CA LYS A 189 -11.65 13.57 15.70
C LYS A 189 -12.09 14.71 14.78
N GLU A 190 -12.92 14.36 13.81
CA GLU A 190 -13.47 15.32 12.84
C GLU A 190 -14.15 16.51 13.53
N GLY A 191 -13.78 17.72 13.08
CA GLY A 191 -14.21 18.99 13.66
C GLY A 191 -13.16 19.65 14.56
N ASP A 192 -12.24 18.88 15.14
CA ASP A 192 -11.20 19.41 16.03
C ASP A 192 -10.19 20.28 15.26
N ARG A 193 -9.61 21.26 15.97
CA ARG A 193 -8.64 22.20 15.39
C ARG A 193 -7.50 22.52 16.33
N GLY A 194 -6.40 23.02 15.78
CA GLY A 194 -5.28 23.60 16.53
C GLY A 194 -3.96 22.85 16.39
N THR A 195 -3.00 23.20 17.25
CA THR A 195 -1.61 22.71 17.19
C THR A 195 -1.51 21.19 17.34
N ALA A 196 -2.35 20.60 18.20
CA ALA A 196 -2.38 19.14 18.36
C ALA A 196 -2.79 18.41 17.06
N VAL A 197 -3.77 18.96 16.33
CA VAL A 197 -4.17 18.42 15.02
C VAL A 197 -3.03 18.55 14.01
N LYS A 198 -2.26 19.66 14.03
CA LYS A 198 -1.07 19.81 13.18
C LYS A 198 -0.04 18.73 13.46
N GLN A 199 0.26 18.44 14.72
CA GLN A 199 1.21 17.38 15.10
C GLN A 199 0.77 16.00 14.60
N ILE A 200 -0.53 15.69 14.67
CA ILE A 200 -1.07 14.44 14.17
C ILE A 200 -1.01 14.38 12.64
N GLN A 201 -1.34 15.49 11.96
CA GLN A 201 -1.23 15.60 10.50
C GLN A 201 0.23 15.46 10.03
N GLU A 202 1.18 16.11 10.71
CA GLU A 202 2.61 15.94 10.46
C GLU A 202 3.02 14.48 10.60
N ALA A 203 2.66 13.82 11.71
CA ALA A 203 2.96 12.41 11.91
C ALA A 203 2.33 11.50 10.84
N LEU A 204 1.06 11.70 10.49
CA LEU A 204 0.40 10.95 9.43
C LEU A 204 1.11 11.13 8.09
N ASN A 205 1.52 12.35 7.75
CA ASN A 205 2.24 12.64 6.52
C ASN A 205 3.68 12.10 6.52
N THR A 206 4.40 12.20 7.64
CA THR A 206 5.72 11.58 7.84
C THR A 206 5.63 10.07 7.67
N LEU A 207 4.56 9.44 8.15
CA LEU A 207 4.25 8.03 7.98
C LEU A 207 3.57 7.71 6.63
N ASN A 208 3.49 8.69 5.73
CA ASN A 208 2.98 8.58 4.36
C ASN A 208 1.49 8.20 4.19
N PHE A 209 0.68 8.44 5.21
CA PHE A 209 -0.78 8.24 5.17
C PHE A 209 -1.57 9.38 4.53
N LYS A 210 -0.87 10.45 4.13
CA LYS A 210 -1.39 11.57 3.32
C LYS A 210 -2.69 12.15 3.86
N CYS A 211 -2.62 12.89 4.97
CA CYS A 211 -3.77 13.60 5.52
C CYS A 211 -4.06 14.94 4.82
N GLY A 212 -3.29 15.29 3.78
CA GLY A 212 -3.36 16.60 3.13
C GLY A 212 -2.45 17.62 3.80
N LYS A 213 -2.80 18.91 3.68
CA LYS A 213 -2.03 20.01 4.28
C LYS A 213 -2.04 19.90 5.80
N VAL A 214 -0.91 20.23 6.43
CA VAL A 214 -0.82 20.44 7.88
C VAL A 214 -1.40 21.81 8.20
N ASP A 215 -2.72 21.91 8.22
CA ASP A 215 -3.46 23.16 8.46
C ASP A 215 -3.99 23.26 9.89
N GLY A 216 -3.93 22.17 10.67
CA GLY A 216 -4.48 22.11 12.01
C GLY A 216 -5.99 21.99 12.03
N GLN A 217 -6.62 21.54 10.95
CA GLN A 217 -8.05 21.29 10.87
C GLN A 217 -8.31 19.80 10.63
N TRP A 218 -9.06 19.18 11.53
CA TRP A 218 -9.44 17.79 11.37
C TRP A 218 -10.65 17.69 10.44
N GLY A 219 -10.38 17.61 9.14
CA GLY A 219 -11.38 17.35 8.11
C GLY A 219 -11.35 15.91 7.57
N LYS A 220 -12.15 15.66 6.54
CA LYS A 220 -12.29 14.36 5.87
C LYS A 220 -10.97 13.73 5.42
N ALA A 221 -10.00 14.54 5.01
CA ALA A 221 -8.67 14.07 4.60
C ALA A 221 -7.89 13.50 5.79
N THR A 222 -7.90 14.18 6.94
CA THR A 222 -7.30 13.71 8.20
C THR A 222 -8.02 12.48 8.73
N THR A 223 -9.36 12.47 8.73
CA THR A 223 -10.15 11.28 9.11
C THR A 223 -9.80 10.08 8.24
N SER A 224 -9.72 10.28 6.92
CA SER A 224 -9.35 9.21 5.99
C SER A 224 -7.93 8.70 6.26
N ALA A 225 -6.95 9.59 6.43
CA ALA A 225 -5.58 9.22 6.76
C ALA A 225 -5.47 8.48 8.09
N MET A 226 -6.22 8.91 9.11
CA MET A 226 -6.27 8.20 10.39
C MET A 226 -6.87 6.80 10.23
N LYS A 227 -7.98 6.66 9.49
CA LYS A 227 -8.55 5.34 9.20
C LYS A 227 -7.58 4.44 8.44
N ARG A 228 -6.82 4.98 7.49
CA ARG A 228 -5.76 4.23 6.82
C ARG A 228 -4.67 3.80 7.80
N PHE A 229 -4.19 4.73 8.62
CA PHE A 229 -3.19 4.43 9.64
C PHE A 229 -3.65 3.34 10.60
N GLN A 230 -4.90 3.45 11.09
CA GLN A 230 -5.51 2.45 11.94
C GLN A 230 -5.67 1.12 11.21
N SER A 231 -6.25 1.10 10.01
CA SER A 231 -6.45 -0.15 9.28
C SER A 231 -5.16 -0.94 9.10
N VAL A 232 -4.01 -0.25 8.99
CA VAL A 232 -2.69 -0.87 8.94
C VAL A 232 -2.15 -1.26 10.32
N TYR A 233 -2.22 -0.39 11.34
CA TYR A 233 -1.44 -0.55 12.57
C TYR A 233 -2.21 -0.75 13.88
N CYS A 234 -3.50 -0.41 13.96
CA CYS A 234 -4.23 -0.50 15.22
C CYS A 234 -5.77 -0.54 15.06
N ASN A 235 -6.48 -0.83 16.14
CA ASN A 235 -7.95 -0.76 16.18
C ASN A 235 -8.40 0.12 17.34
N PRO A 236 -9.63 0.67 17.31
CA PRO A 236 -10.60 0.61 16.20
C PRO A 236 -10.17 1.42 14.97
N VAL A 237 -10.79 1.14 13.82
CA VAL A 237 -10.66 1.92 12.56
C VAL A 237 -11.79 2.95 12.49
N ASP A 238 -11.86 3.81 13.48
CA ASP A 238 -12.93 4.80 13.65
C ASP A 238 -12.58 6.18 13.06
N GLY A 239 -11.32 6.41 12.70
CA GLY A 239 -10.81 7.69 12.24
C GLY A 239 -10.56 8.68 13.37
N VAL A 240 -10.48 8.20 14.61
CA VAL A 240 -10.24 8.97 15.82
C VAL A 240 -8.82 8.74 16.32
N TYR A 241 -8.06 9.81 16.52
CA TYR A 241 -6.81 9.73 17.26
C TYR A 241 -7.11 9.45 18.73
N GLY A 242 -6.42 8.50 19.33
CA GLY A 242 -6.47 8.23 20.75
C GLY A 242 -5.29 7.37 21.18
N ASN A 243 -5.32 6.83 22.40
CA ASN A 243 -4.18 6.11 22.99
C ASN A 243 -3.59 5.00 22.09
N LYS A 244 -4.45 4.23 21.40
CA LYS A 244 -4.00 3.16 20.50
C LYS A 244 -3.33 3.69 19.23
N SER A 245 -3.96 4.64 18.54
CA SER A 245 -3.38 5.29 17.36
C SER A 245 -2.07 6.00 17.71
N ARG A 246 -2.04 6.70 18.85
CA ARG A 246 -0.84 7.37 19.38
C ARG A 246 0.30 6.40 19.62
N ALA A 247 0.05 5.33 20.37
CA ALA A 247 1.07 4.32 20.67
C ALA A 247 1.62 3.67 19.38
N ALA A 248 0.73 3.35 18.45
CA ALA A 248 1.12 2.82 17.15
C ALA A 248 1.95 3.83 16.33
N MET A 249 1.60 5.11 16.33
CA MET A 249 2.34 6.15 15.59
C MET A 249 3.74 6.34 16.18
N LEU A 250 3.85 6.45 17.51
CA LEU A 250 5.15 6.56 18.20
C LEU A 250 6.04 5.36 17.85
N LYS A 251 5.48 4.14 17.84
CA LYS A 251 6.21 2.93 17.46
C LYS A 251 6.74 3.01 16.03
N GLN A 252 6.00 3.58 15.08
CA GLN A 252 6.48 3.70 13.69
C GLN A 252 7.46 4.86 13.50
N LEU A 253 7.26 5.99 14.17
CA LEU A 253 8.15 7.16 14.06
C LEU A 253 9.54 6.93 14.65
N ASN A 254 9.67 6.00 15.62
CA ASN A 254 10.94 5.71 16.30
C ASN A 254 11.75 4.56 15.67
N LYS A 255 11.22 3.89 14.64
CA LYS A 255 11.98 2.88 13.88
C LYS A 255 12.92 3.61 12.93
N LYS A 256 14.21 3.56 13.23
CA LYS A 256 15.30 3.97 12.32
C LYS A 256 15.63 2.85 11.35
#